data_AF-A0A4R2RGX3-F1
#
_entry.id   AF-A0A4R2RGX3-F1
#
_cell.length_a   1.000
_cell.length_b   1.000
_cell.length_c   1.000
_cell.angle_alpha   90.00
_cell.angle_beta   90.00
_cell.angle_gamma   90.00
#
_symmetry.space_group_name_H-M   'P 1'
#
loop_
_entity.id
_entity.type
_entity.pdbx_description
1 polymer ?
#
loop_
_entity_poly.entity_id
_entity_poly.type
_entity_poly.pdbx_seq_one_letter_code
_entity_poly.pdbx_strand_id
1 'polypeptide(L)'
;MPRFHNLLTALLLPALAGCMAMPKSASDALPADAGPGATQLAQVKDDLDGLSVQTGTRLLKTDEAAPAIRGLGFSQVSTQPGKSTNEKRLMAIRAARLDAMRDLAEQVHGIRLSGESTLRDTAMRNDLLFAQVQGEIRGARTVRITPKDGDTFEVVLELDADTVAYIVRAAKGQA
;
A
#
# COMPACT_ATOMS: atom_id res chain seq x y z
N MET A 1 61.16 -72.06 28.29
CA MET A 1 61.49 -71.24 27.10
C MET A 1 60.31 -70.34 26.77
N PRO A 2 60.53 -69.06 26.38
CA PRO A 2 60.09 -67.91 27.19
C PRO A 2 58.92 -67.14 26.58
N ARG A 3 57.90 -66.79 27.38
CA ARG A 3 56.72 -65.98 27.01
C ARG A 3 56.07 -65.49 28.31
N PHE A 4 55.81 -64.22 28.65
CA PHE A 4 55.86 -62.92 27.96
C PHE A 4 56.17 -61.84 29.03
N HIS A 5 56.92 -60.80 28.66
CA HIS A 5 57.09 -59.59 29.47
C HIS A 5 56.22 -58.45 28.91
N ASN A 6 55.68 -57.67 29.85
CA ASN A 6 54.92 -56.44 29.71
C ASN A 6 55.39 -55.50 28.60
N LEU A 7 54.43 -54.85 27.93
CA LEU A 7 54.59 -53.44 27.58
C LEU A 7 53.24 -52.74 27.42
N LEU A 8 53.10 -51.71 28.26
CA LEU A 8 52.04 -50.74 28.36
C LEU A 8 52.10 -49.79 27.16
N THR A 9 51.07 -49.76 26.31
CA THR A 9 50.88 -48.67 25.34
C THR A 9 49.41 -48.26 25.32
N ALA A 10 49.18 -47.06 25.83
CA ALA A 10 47.93 -46.32 25.72
C ALA A 10 47.55 -46.14 24.25
N LEU A 11 46.32 -46.50 23.86
CA LEU A 11 45.74 -46.04 22.60
C LEU A 11 44.47 -45.24 22.91
N LEU A 12 44.66 -43.94 22.74
CA LEU A 12 43.73 -42.82 22.77
C LEU A 12 42.45 -43.13 21.96
N LEU A 13 41.27 -43.03 22.58
CA LEU A 13 39.99 -42.89 21.88
C LEU A 13 39.88 -41.47 21.30
N PRO A 14 39.71 -41.26 19.98
CA PRO A 14 39.35 -39.95 19.48
C PRO A 14 37.83 -39.77 19.62
N ALA A 15 37.42 -38.84 20.48
CA ALA A 15 36.07 -38.30 20.48
C ALA A 15 35.90 -37.42 19.23
N LEU A 16 35.17 -37.91 18.22
CA LEU A 16 34.75 -37.09 17.08
C LEU A 16 33.65 -36.12 17.52
N ALA A 17 34.04 -34.89 17.84
CA ALA A 17 33.15 -33.74 17.86
C ALA A 17 32.88 -33.31 16.41
N GLY A 18 31.87 -33.90 15.78
CA GLY A 18 31.37 -33.46 14.48
C GLY A 18 30.40 -32.29 14.64
N CYS A 19 30.87 -31.06 14.38
CA CYS A 19 29.97 -29.95 14.07
C CYS A 19 29.38 -30.18 12.68
N MET A 20 28.17 -30.75 12.58
CA MET A 20 27.46 -30.79 11.31
C MET A 20 26.96 -29.38 10.97
N ALA A 21 27.68 -28.72 10.06
CA ALA A 21 27.18 -27.52 9.40
C ALA A 21 25.90 -27.88 8.65
N MET A 22 24.80 -27.21 8.99
CA MET A 22 23.55 -27.39 8.25
C MET A 22 23.75 -26.89 6.81
N PRO A 23 23.36 -27.67 5.79
CA PRO A 23 23.47 -27.26 4.40
C PRO A 23 22.55 -26.07 4.12
N LYS A 24 23.03 -25.11 3.33
CA LYS A 24 22.30 -23.89 2.97
C LYS A 24 21.47 -24.04 1.69
N SER A 25 21.67 -25.13 0.97
CA SER A 25 20.99 -25.48 -0.27
C SER A 25 20.71 -26.99 -0.30
N ALA A 26 19.72 -27.41 -1.08
CA ALA A 26 19.40 -28.82 -1.27
C ALA A 26 20.53 -29.57 -1.99
N SER A 27 21.27 -28.89 -2.88
CA SER A 27 22.45 -29.44 -3.54
C SER A 27 23.63 -29.67 -2.59
N ASP A 28 23.83 -28.81 -1.57
CA ASP A 28 24.84 -29.01 -0.52
C ASP A 28 24.49 -30.15 0.46
N ALA A 29 23.23 -30.57 0.49
CA ALA A 29 22.73 -31.60 1.40
C ALA A 29 22.82 -33.03 0.82
N LEU A 30 23.30 -33.19 -0.42
CA LEU A 30 23.33 -34.48 -1.10
C LEU A 30 24.46 -35.38 -0.57
N PRO A 31 24.20 -36.69 -0.35
CA PRO A 31 25.25 -37.65 -0.03
C PRO A 31 26.16 -37.89 -1.25
N ALA A 32 27.41 -38.28 -1.01
CA ALA A 32 28.42 -38.42 -2.06
C ALA A 32 28.10 -39.48 -3.14
N ASP A 33 27.15 -40.37 -2.87
CA ASP A 33 26.65 -41.43 -3.77
C ASP A 33 25.31 -41.06 -4.45
N ALA A 34 24.89 -39.79 -4.38
CA ALA A 34 23.64 -39.34 -4.99
C ALA A 34 23.63 -39.60 -6.50
N GLY A 35 22.61 -40.34 -6.96
CA GLY A 35 22.40 -40.60 -8.38
C GLY A 35 22.07 -39.34 -9.18
N PRO A 36 22.18 -39.39 -10.52
CA PRO A 36 21.97 -38.24 -11.39
C PRO A 36 20.57 -37.62 -11.25
N GLY A 37 19.54 -38.43 -10.96
CA GLY A 37 18.18 -37.93 -10.70
C GLY A 37 18.03 -37.15 -9.40
N ALA A 38 18.73 -37.56 -8.33
CA ALA A 38 18.71 -36.85 -7.05
C ALA A 38 19.37 -35.46 -7.16
N THR A 39 20.45 -35.37 -7.95
CA THR A 39 21.14 -34.11 -8.24
C THR A 39 20.23 -33.14 -9.01
N GLN A 40 19.49 -33.64 -10.01
CA GLN A 40 18.56 -32.81 -10.78
C GLN A 40 17.40 -32.29 -9.93
N LEU A 41 16.83 -33.12 -9.06
CA LEU A 41 15.73 -32.71 -8.18
C LEU A 41 16.20 -31.67 -7.14
N ALA A 42 17.41 -31.82 -6.61
CA ALA A 42 18.00 -30.83 -5.70
C ALA A 42 18.23 -29.49 -6.39
N GLN A 43 18.77 -29.49 -7.62
CA GLN A 43 18.94 -28.27 -8.42
C GLN A 43 17.61 -27.58 -8.70
N VAL A 44 16.58 -28.33 -9.13
CA VAL A 44 15.24 -27.77 -9.38
C VAL A 44 14.64 -27.17 -8.10
N LYS A 45 14.88 -27.78 -6.94
CA LYS A 45 14.40 -27.25 -5.65
C LYS A 45 15.09 -25.93 -5.29
N ASP A 46 16.41 -25.85 -5.47
CA ASP A 46 17.20 -24.65 -5.18
C ASP A 46 16.78 -23.49 -6.11
N ASP A 47 16.55 -23.76 -7.39
CA ASP A 47 16.07 -22.77 -8.36
C ASP A 47 14.68 -22.23 -8.00
N LEU A 48 13.77 -23.11 -7.54
CA LEU A 48 12.41 -22.74 -7.15
C LEU A 48 12.40 -21.91 -5.86
N ASP A 49 13.28 -22.22 -4.91
CA ASP A 49 13.44 -21.46 -3.68
C ASP A 49 13.97 -20.05 -3.97
N GLY A 50 14.91 -19.89 -4.91
CA GLY A 50 15.40 -18.59 -5.37
C GLY A 50 14.31 -17.70 -5.99
N LEU A 51 13.34 -18.29 -6.70
CA LEU A 51 12.19 -17.57 -7.27
C LEU A 51 11.16 -17.16 -6.20
N SER A 52 10.96 -18.00 -5.18
CA SER A 52 10.01 -17.73 -4.09
C SER A 52 10.44 -16.51 -3.24
N VAL A 53 11.74 -16.33 -3.03
CA VAL A 53 12.31 -15.19 -2.29
C VAL A 53 12.05 -13.87 -3.01
N GLN A 54 12.09 -13.85 -4.34
CA GLN A 54 11.75 -12.67 -5.15
C GLN A 54 10.26 -12.31 -5.09
N THR A 55 9.40 -13.32 -4.92
CA THR A 55 7.95 -13.12 -4.81
C THR A 55 7.57 -12.62 -3.41
N GLY A 56 8.23 -13.14 -2.36
CA GLY A 56 7.99 -12.76 -0.98
C GLY A 56 8.45 -11.35 -0.61
N THR A 57 9.55 -10.85 -1.21
CA THR A 57 10.06 -9.49 -0.91
C THR A 57 9.29 -8.37 -1.61
N ARG A 58 8.49 -8.65 -2.65
CA ARG A 58 7.64 -7.64 -3.28
C ARG A 58 6.38 -7.34 -2.46
N LEU A 59 5.89 -8.30 -1.67
CA LEU A 59 4.68 -8.15 -0.86
C LEU A 59 4.90 -7.37 0.45
N LEU A 60 6.16 -7.09 0.81
CA LEU A 60 6.53 -6.27 1.98
C LEU A 60 7.04 -4.88 1.61
N LYS A 61 7.08 -4.50 0.32
CA LYS A 61 7.04 -3.08 -0.01
C LYS A 61 5.68 -2.59 0.44
N THR A 62 5.63 -1.99 1.63
CA THR A 62 4.69 -0.90 1.85
C THR A 62 4.87 0.00 0.65
N ASP A 63 3.86 0.04 -0.22
CA ASP A 63 3.76 1.06 -1.25
C ASP A 63 4.10 2.37 -0.54
N GLU A 64 5.27 2.92 -0.85
CA GLU A 64 5.51 4.32 -0.64
C GLU A 64 4.48 4.98 -1.55
N ALA A 65 3.29 5.19 -0.97
CA ALA A 65 2.11 5.60 -1.68
C ALA A 65 2.53 6.80 -2.51
N ALA A 66 2.52 6.63 -3.83
CA ALA A 66 2.83 7.69 -4.77
C ALA A 66 2.15 8.97 -4.29
N PRO A 67 2.80 10.14 -4.35
CA PRO A 67 2.32 11.36 -3.71
C PRO A 67 0.91 11.68 -4.20
N ALA A 68 -0.08 11.29 -3.41
CA ALA A 68 -1.49 11.40 -3.73
C ALA A 68 -2.07 12.54 -2.89
N ILE A 69 -2.74 13.47 -3.56
CA ILE A 69 -3.40 14.58 -2.88
C ILE A 69 -4.70 14.06 -2.29
N ARG A 70 -4.95 14.38 -1.02
CA ARG A 70 -6.13 13.90 -0.28
C ARG A 70 -7.00 15.07 0.12
N GLY A 71 -8.29 14.94 -0.14
CA GLY A 71 -9.29 15.89 0.32
C GLY A 71 -10.17 15.29 1.38
N LEU A 72 -10.49 16.11 2.37
CA LEU A 72 -11.33 15.76 3.50
C LEU A 72 -12.65 16.50 3.38
N GLY A 73 -13.75 15.83 3.70
CA GLY A 73 -15.05 16.46 3.74
C GLY A 73 -15.92 15.92 4.85
N PHE A 74 -16.72 16.81 5.42
CA PHE A 74 -17.53 16.53 6.60
C PHE A 74 -18.98 16.89 6.36
N SER A 75 -19.89 16.07 6.89
CA SER A 75 -21.31 16.44 6.92
C SER A 75 -22.02 15.77 8.07
N GLN A 76 -22.90 16.54 8.71
CA GLN A 76 -23.83 16.04 9.72
C GLN A 76 -25.07 15.43 9.07
N VAL A 77 -25.65 14.40 9.70
CA VAL A 77 -26.87 13.70 9.25
C VAL A 77 -28.12 14.48 9.64
N SER A 78 -28.13 15.07 10.83
CA SER A 78 -29.25 15.83 11.38
C SER A 78 -29.70 16.99 10.48
N THR A 79 -28.76 17.66 9.83
CA THR A 79 -28.97 18.82 8.94
C THR A 79 -29.39 18.44 7.52
N GLN A 80 -29.36 17.15 7.16
CA GLN A 80 -29.66 16.73 5.80
C GLN A 80 -31.16 16.62 5.54
N PRO A 81 -31.59 16.94 4.31
CA PRO A 81 -32.94 16.64 3.88
C PRO A 81 -33.12 15.11 3.78
N GLY A 82 -34.34 14.65 4.09
CA GLY A 82 -34.69 13.25 4.01
C GLY A 82 -35.82 12.91 4.98
N LYS A 83 -36.69 11.98 4.58
CA LYS A 83 -37.84 11.54 5.38
C LYS A 83 -37.45 10.49 6.42
N SER A 84 -36.43 9.69 6.12
CA SER A 84 -35.91 8.65 7.03
C SER A 84 -34.47 8.95 7.46
N THR A 85 -34.07 8.42 8.61
CA THR A 85 -32.67 8.51 9.09
C THR A 85 -31.69 7.89 8.09
N ASN A 86 -32.06 6.80 7.43
CA ASN A 86 -31.20 6.15 6.44
C ASN A 86 -31.02 7.04 5.20
N GLU A 87 -32.08 7.70 4.73
CA GLU A 87 -32.01 8.66 3.64
C GLU A 87 -31.12 9.85 4.01
N LYS A 88 -31.29 10.41 5.20
CA LYS A 88 -30.43 11.48 5.72
C LYS A 88 -28.96 11.07 5.80
N ARG A 89 -28.65 9.83 6.19
CA ARG A 89 -27.28 9.30 6.22
C ARG A 89 -26.66 9.22 4.83
N LEU A 90 -27.41 8.74 3.85
CA LEU A 90 -26.94 8.72 2.46
C LEU A 90 -26.72 10.14 1.92
N MET A 91 -27.61 11.07 2.26
CA MET A 91 -27.44 12.48 1.89
C MET A 91 -26.23 13.11 2.58
N ALA A 92 -25.97 12.77 3.85
CA ALA A 92 -24.79 13.25 4.58
C ALA A 92 -23.49 12.76 3.94
N ILE A 93 -23.42 11.47 3.58
CA ILE A 93 -22.25 10.93 2.87
C ILE A 93 -22.05 11.65 1.53
N ARG A 94 -23.14 11.95 0.79
CA ARG A 94 -23.05 12.72 -0.47
C ARG A 94 -22.56 14.14 -0.24
N ALA A 95 -23.10 14.83 0.77
CA ALA A 95 -22.68 16.19 1.12
C ALA A 95 -21.21 16.22 1.56
N ALA A 96 -20.79 15.30 2.43
CA ALA A 96 -19.40 15.14 2.84
C ALA A 96 -18.48 14.84 1.65
N ARG A 97 -18.96 14.07 0.67
CA ARG A 97 -18.20 13.82 -0.57
C ARG A 97 -18.01 15.08 -1.40
N LEU A 98 -19.05 15.91 -1.55
CA LEU A 98 -18.96 17.18 -2.27
C LEU A 98 -18.02 18.16 -1.56
N ASP A 99 -18.05 18.19 -0.23
CA ASP A 99 -17.12 18.96 0.58
C ASP A 99 -15.66 18.51 0.37
N ALA A 100 -15.42 17.18 0.35
CA ALA A 100 -14.10 16.63 0.06
C ALA A 100 -13.62 16.94 -1.36
N MET A 101 -14.52 17.00 -2.35
CA MET A 101 -14.19 17.41 -3.72
C MET A 101 -13.80 18.88 -3.79
N ARG A 102 -14.46 19.75 -3.02
CA ARG A 102 -14.08 21.15 -2.91
C ARG A 102 -12.71 21.30 -2.30
N ASP A 103 -12.43 20.61 -1.19
CA ASP A 103 -11.11 20.64 -0.55
C ASP A 103 -10.01 20.16 -1.52
N LEU A 104 -10.25 19.08 -2.28
CA LEU A 104 -9.34 18.67 -3.35
C LEU A 104 -9.13 19.75 -4.40
N ALA A 105 -10.19 20.39 -4.88
CA ALA A 105 -10.07 21.44 -5.90
C ALA A 105 -9.33 22.67 -5.38
N GLU A 106 -9.56 23.07 -4.13
CA GLU A 106 -8.80 24.12 -3.46
C GLU A 106 -7.30 23.78 -3.43
N GLN A 107 -6.96 22.56 -3.03
CA GLN A 107 -5.57 22.10 -2.97
C GLN A 107 -4.91 22.03 -4.35
N VAL A 108 -5.61 21.50 -5.35
CA VAL A 108 -5.10 21.35 -6.72
C VAL A 108 -4.86 22.71 -7.38
N HIS A 109 -5.76 23.66 -7.19
CA HIS A 109 -5.64 25.01 -7.77
C HIS A 109 -4.83 25.98 -6.89
N GLY A 110 -4.50 25.60 -5.66
CA GLY A 110 -3.80 26.49 -4.71
C GLY A 110 -4.63 27.70 -4.27
N ILE A 111 -5.96 27.58 -4.26
CA ILE A 111 -6.89 28.66 -3.88
C ILE A 111 -7.70 28.26 -2.65
N ARG A 112 -8.22 29.25 -1.91
CA ARG A 112 -9.18 29.05 -0.82
C ARG A 112 -10.52 29.68 -1.20
N LEU A 113 -11.61 28.91 -1.17
CA LEU A 113 -12.94 29.48 -1.37
C LEU A 113 -13.45 29.99 -0.01
N SER A 114 -13.41 31.31 0.22
CA SER A 114 -14.03 31.95 1.38
C SER A 114 -15.50 32.28 1.11
N GLY A 115 -16.37 32.20 2.14
CA GLY A 115 -17.80 32.48 1.99
C GLY A 115 -18.15 33.93 1.64
N GLU A 116 -17.19 34.86 1.75
CA GLU A 116 -17.39 36.29 1.46
C GLU A 116 -17.44 36.59 -0.05
N SER A 117 -16.71 35.83 -0.88
CA SER A 117 -16.82 35.96 -2.35
C SER A 117 -18.16 35.43 -2.88
N THR A 118 -18.81 34.52 -2.14
CA THR A 118 -20.06 33.86 -2.54
C THR A 118 -21.25 34.80 -2.63
N LEU A 119 -21.32 35.92 -1.90
CA LEU A 119 -22.52 36.79 -1.89
C LEU A 119 -22.54 37.85 -3.00
N ARG A 120 -21.38 38.26 -3.54
CA ARG A 120 -21.31 39.28 -4.60
C ARG A 120 -21.30 38.71 -6.02
N ASP A 121 -21.04 37.42 -6.16
CA ASP A 121 -20.71 36.76 -7.45
C ASP A 121 -21.63 35.58 -7.83
N THR A 122 -22.66 35.32 -7.01
CA THR A 122 -23.36 34.02 -6.87
C THR A 122 -24.15 33.54 -8.09
N ALA A 123 -24.41 34.40 -9.08
CA ALA A 123 -25.23 34.03 -10.23
C ALA A 123 -24.43 33.72 -11.50
N MET A 124 -23.32 34.42 -11.77
CA MET A 124 -22.55 34.24 -13.03
C MET A 124 -21.20 33.54 -12.83
N ARG A 125 -20.57 33.64 -11.65
CA ARG A 125 -19.30 32.93 -11.35
C ARG A 125 -19.53 31.53 -10.80
N ASN A 126 -20.73 31.24 -10.27
CA ASN A 126 -21.06 29.96 -9.69
C ASN A 126 -21.01 28.83 -10.73
N ASP A 127 -21.52 29.09 -11.94
CA ASP A 127 -21.49 28.11 -13.04
C ASP A 127 -20.08 27.86 -13.57
N LEU A 128 -19.22 28.89 -13.60
CA LEU A 128 -17.82 28.74 -14.00
C LEU A 128 -17.00 28.00 -12.94
N LEU A 129 -17.24 28.29 -11.65
CA LEU A 129 -16.59 27.59 -10.54
C LEU A 129 -17.02 26.12 -10.47
N PHE A 130 -18.31 25.83 -10.59
CA PHE A 130 -18.80 24.44 -10.64
C PHE A 130 -18.31 23.70 -11.88
N ALA A 131 -18.31 24.34 -13.05
CA ALA A 131 -17.79 23.73 -14.28
C ALA A 131 -16.28 23.46 -14.20
N GLN A 132 -15.50 24.32 -13.56
CA GLN A 132 -14.06 24.12 -13.37
C GLN A 132 -13.77 23.01 -12.35
N VAL A 133 -14.46 23.01 -11.20
CA VAL A 133 -14.31 21.98 -10.15
C VAL A 133 -14.80 20.60 -10.61
N GLN A 134 -15.92 20.53 -11.36
CA GLN A 134 -16.42 19.27 -11.94
C GLN A 134 -15.64 18.83 -13.19
N GLY A 135 -14.99 19.77 -13.88
CA GLY A 135 -14.26 19.55 -15.13
C GLY A 135 -12.91 18.86 -14.93
N GLU A 136 -12.20 19.18 -13.84
CA GLU A 136 -10.78 18.80 -13.67
C GLU A 136 -10.52 17.74 -12.57
N ILE A 137 -11.39 17.59 -11.56
CA ILE A 137 -11.26 16.56 -10.52
C ILE A 137 -11.77 15.18 -11.01
N ARG A 138 -11.63 14.90 -12.31
CA ARG A 138 -11.92 13.58 -12.89
C ARG A 138 -10.76 12.65 -12.53
N GLY A 139 -11.00 11.75 -11.58
CA GLY A 139 -9.97 10.82 -11.08
C GLY A 139 -9.90 10.72 -9.56
N ALA A 140 -10.65 11.54 -8.83
CA ALA A 140 -10.75 11.40 -7.38
C ALA A 140 -11.47 10.11 -6.98
N ARG A 141 -10.78 9.23 -6.26
CA ARG A 141 -11.33 7.99 -5.70
C ARG A 141 -11.71 8.17 -4.24
N THR A 142 -12.81 7.56 -3.83
CA THR A 142 -13.17 7.50 -2.40
C THR A 142 -12.34 6.42 -1.73
N VAL A 143 -11.44 6.83 -0.84
CA VAL A 143 -10.57 5.91 -0.09
C VAL A 143 -11.19 5.52 1.24
N ARG A 144 -11.99 6.40 1.84
CA ARG A 144 -12.59 6.13 3.14
C ARG A 144 -13.87 6.91 3.38
N ILE A 145 -14.82 6.26 4.04
CA ILE A 145 -16.02 6.87 4.62
C ILE A 145 -16.07 6.40 6.07
N THR A 146 -16.08 7.34 7.01
CA THR A 146 -16.02 7.02 8.44
C THR A 146 -17.04 7.86 9.21
N PRO A 147 -17.92 7.25 10.01
CA PRO A 147 -18.66 8.00 11.01
C PRO A 147 -17.68 8.46 12.09
N LYS A 148 -17.51 9.78 12.27
CA LYS A 148 -16.67 10.36 13.33
C LYS A 148 -17.39 10.30 14.67
N ASP A 149 -18.67 10.67 14.64
CA ASP A 149 -19.55 10.75 15.79
C ASP A 149 -20.89 10.07 15.45
N GLY A 150 -21.86 10.13 16.36
CA GLY A 150 -23.22 9.62 16.09
C GLY A 150 -23.96 10.34 14.96
N ASP A 151 -23.50 11.54 14.57
CA ASP A 151 -24.17 12.41 13.60
C ASP A 151 -23.28 12.84 12.42
N THR A 152 -21.96 12.70 12.49
CA THR A 152 -21.03 13.25 11.48
C THR A 152 -20.37 12.16 10.65
N PHE A 153 -20.38 12.31 9.32
CA PHE A 153 -19.56 11.52 8.41
C PHE A 153 -18.35 12.30 7.92
N GLU A 154 -17.19 11.67 7.94
CA GLU A 154 -15.97 12.08 7.25
C GLU A 154 -15.82 11.24 5.98
N VAL A 155 -15.62 11.90 4.85
CA VAL A 155 -15.27 11.27 3.57
C VAL A 155 -13.87 11.73 3.19
N VAL A 156 -13.04 10.78 2.79
CA VAL A 156 -11.71 11.06 2.26
C VAL A 156 -11.68 10.65 0.80
N LEU A 157 -11.33 11.63 -0.02
CA LEU A 157 -11.05 11.44 -1.44
C LEU A 157 -9.56 11.53 -1.68
N GLU A 158 -9.11 10.82 -2.70
CA GLU A 158 -7.71 10.80 -3.09
C GLU A 158 -7.60 10.95 -4.60
N LEU A 159 -6.67 11.79 -5.03
CA LEU A 159 -6.35 12.02 -6.43
C LEU A 159 -5.02 11.34 -6.75
N ASP A 160 -5.01 10.55 -7.82
CA ASP A 160 -3.84 9.78 -8.22
C ASP A 160 -2.71 10.68 -8.73
N ALA A 161 -1.46 10.26 -8.51
CA ALA A 161 -0.28 11.06 -8.84
C ALA A 161 -0.20 11.38 -10.34
N ASP A 162 -0.60 10.44 -11.20
CA ASP A 162 -0.66 10.64 -12.66
C ASP A 162 -1.68 11.70 -13.06
N THR A 163 -2.82 11.75 -12.35
CA THR A 163 -3.88 12.74 -12.59
C THR A 163 -3.42 14.13 -12.14
N VAL A 164 -2.75 14.21 -10.98
CA VAL A 164 -2.12 15.45 -10.52
C VAL A 164 -1.07 15.94 -11.52
N ALA A 165 -0.19 15.06 -12.01
CA ALA A 165 0.82 15.42 -13.00
C ALA A 165 0.21 15.92 -14.31
N TYR A 166 -0.89 15.29 -14.76
CA TYR A 166 -1.65 15.76 -15.92
C TYR A 166 -2.20 17.17 -15.70
N ILE A 167 -2.87 17.41 -14.57
CA ILE A 167 -3.45 18.71 -14.20
C ILE A 167 -2.36 19.80 -14.16
N VAL A 168 -1.25 19.54 -13.47
CA VAL A 168 -0.14 20.51 -13.37
C VAL A 168 0.47 20.82 -14.74
N ARG A 169 0.57 19.84 -15.64
CA ARG A 169 1.08 20.06 -17.00
C ARG A 169 0.09 20.87 -17.85
N ALA A 170 -1.20 20.55 -17.76
CA ALA A 170 -2.26 21.27 -18.47
C ALA A 170 -2.34 22.74 -18.01
N ALA A 171 -2.28 22.99 -16.70
CA ALA A 171 -2.30 24.33 -16.11
C ALA A 171 -1.05 25.17 -16.49
N LYS A 172 0.09 24.53 -16.76
CA LYS A 172 1.33 25.19 -17.19
C LYS A 172 1.39 25.55 -18.68
N GLY A 173 0.36 25.23 -19.47
CA GLY A 173 0.27 25.65 -20.88
C GLY A 173 1.25 24.95 -21.83
N GLN A 174 1.67 23.73 -21.52
CA GLN A 174 2.38 22.86 -22.48
C GLN A 174 1.37 21.90 -23.12
N ALA A 175 0.68 22.39 -24.14
CA ALA A 175 -0.07 21.61 -25.12
C ALA A 175 0.70 21.58 -26.44
#